data_AF-A0A7V3H4D7-F1
#
_entry.id   AF-A0A7V3H4D7-F1
#
_cell.length_a   1.000
_cell.length_b   1.000
_cell.length_c   1.000
_cell.angle_alpha   90.00
_cell.angle_beta   90.00
_cell.angle_gamma   90.00
#
_symmetry.space_group_name_H-M   'P 1'
#
loop_
_entity.id
_entity.type
_entity.pdbx_description
1 polymer ?
#
loop_
_entity_poly.entity_id
_entity_poly.type
_entity_poly.pdbx_seq_one_letter_code
_entity_poly.pdbx_strand_id
1 'polypeptide(L)' 'MNRELLQKPFEPAQIKQRKGRNGMLDYVESHTVIARLNDAFDGNWSFEIVRHDIFEERDEILVLGKLSADGV' A
#
# COMPACT_ATOMS: atom_id res chain seq x y z
N MET A 1 -6.33 12.28 12.59
CA MET A 1 -6.35 10.86 12.19
C MET A 1 -7.67 10.16 12.55
N ASN A 2 -8.36 9.56 11.58
CA ASN A 2 -9.50 8.65 11.79
C ASN A 2 -9.03 7.18 11.87
N ARG A 3 -8.79 6.68 13.09
CA ARG A 3 -8.26 5.33 13.34
C ARG A 3 -9.23 4.22 12.93
N GLU A 4 -10.53 4.43 13.11
CA GLU A 4 -11.55 3.43 12.80
C GLU A 4 -11.54 3.09 11.31
N LEU A 5 -11.39 4.12 10.45
CA LEU A 5 -11.30 3.94 9.01
C LEU A 5 -10.07 3.13 8.59
N LEU A 6 -8.92 3.33 9.24
CA LEU A 6 -7.68 2.59 8.96
C LEU A 6 -7.79 1.11 9.35
N GLN A 7 -8.50 0.81 10.44
CA GLN A 7 -8.66 -0.55 10.96
C GLN A 7 -9.83 -1.30 10.32
N LYS A 8 -10.76 -0.58 9.68
CA LYS A 8 -11.89 -1.19 9.00
C LYS A 8 -11.40 -2.14 7.89
N PRO A 9 -11.94 -3.36 7.78
CA PRO A 9 -11.68 -4.21 6.62
C PRO A 9 -12.03 -3.51 5.30
N PHE A 10 -11.40 -3.94 4.20
CA PHE A 10 -11.90 -3.56 2.87
C PHE A 10 -13.16 -4.36 2.57
N GLU A 11 -14.13 -3.70 1.92
CA GLU A 11 -15.35 -4.39 1.50
C GLU A 11 -15.00 -5.46 0.44
N PRO A 12 -15.72 -6.59 0.37
CA PRO A 12 -15.42 -7.65 -0.59
C PRO A 12 -15.33 -7.17 -2.04
N ALA A 13 -16.12 -6.15 -2.43
CA ALA A 13 -16.11 -5.57 -3.77
C ALA A 13 -14.81 -4.79 -4.12
N GLN A 14 -14.06 -4.37 -3.10
CA GLN A 14 -12.77 -3.67 -3.22
C GLN A 14 -11.59 -4.65 -3.31
N ILE A 15 -11.81 -5.92 -2.97
CA ILE A 15 -10.82 -6.98 -3.09
C ILE A 15 -10.94 -7.56 -4.50
N LYS A 16 -9.93 -7.29 -5.32
CA LYS A 16 -9.82 -7.80 -6.69
C LYS A 16 -8.94 -9.03 -6.72
N GLN A 17 -9.09 -9.82 -7.77
CA GLN A 17 -8.27 -11.00 -7.99
C GLN A 17 -7.47 -10.87 -9.29
N ARG A 18 -6.23 -11.32 -9.28
CA ARG A 18 -5.39 -11.41 -10.48
C ARG A 18 -4.63 -12.73 -10.52
N LYS A 19 -4.33 -13.21 -11.73
CA LYS A 19 -3.49 -14.39 -11.92
C LYS A 19 -2.03 -14.04 -11.61
N GLY A 20 -1.46 -14.65 -10.58
CA GLY A 20 -0.05 -14.59 -10.21
C GLY A 20 0.72 -15.85 -10.64
N ARG A 21 2.01 -15.90 -10.28
CA ARG A 21 2.91 -17.02 -10.60
C ARG A 21 2.43 -18.38 -10.06
N ASN A 22 1.84 -18.39 -8.87
CA ASN A 22 1.44 -19.61 -8.14
C ASN A 22 -0.08 -19.70 -7.89
N GLY A 23 -0.90 -19.06 -8.72
CA GLY A 23 -2.37 -19.09 -8.58
C GLY A 23 -3.01 -17.71 -8.57
N MET A 24 -4.26 -17.63 -8.10
CA MET A 24 -4.98 -16.36 -7.96
C MET A 24 -4.51 -15.63 -6.70
N LEU A 25 -4.26 -14.34 -6.83
CA LEU A 25 -3.86 -13.45 -5.74
C LEU A 25 -4.94 -12.40 -5.51
N ASP A 26 -5.35 -12.26 -4.26
CA ASP A 26 -6.21 -11.17 -3.82
C ASP A 26 -5.40 -9.90 -3.63
N TYR A 27 -5.93 -8.76 -4.06
CA TYR A 27 -5.30 -7.46 -3.89
C TYR A 27 -6.35 -6.35 -3.79
N VAL A 28 -5.93 -5.21 -3.24
CA VAL A 28 -6.70 -3.96 -3.26
C VAL A 28 -6.04 -3.02 -4.26
N GLU A 29 -6.84 -2.35 -5.08
CA GLU A 29 -6.32 -1.39 -6.06
C GLU A 29 -5.72 -0.17 -5.35
N SER A 30 -4.59 0.33 -5.84
CA SER A 30 -3.83 1.41 -5.17
C SER A 30 -4.67 2.66 -4.90
N HIS A 31 -5.55 3.04 -5.83
CA HIS A 31 -6.41 4.22 -5.66
C HIS A 31 -7.35 4.07 -4.45
N THR A 32 -7.80 2.85 -4.13
CA THR A 32 -8.66 2.58 -2.97
C THR A 32 -7.90 2.76 -1.67
N VAL A 33 -6.62 2.37 -1.63
CA VAL A 33 -5.75 2.60 -0.47
C VAL A 33 -5.44 4.09 -0.29
N ILE A 34 -5.12 4.78 -1.39
CA ILE A 34 -4.85 6.24 -1.40
C ILE A 34 -6.07 7.02 -0.89
N ALA A 35 -7.27 6.71 -1.38
CA ALA A 35 -8.50 7.38 -0.93
C ALA A 35 -8.70 7.19 0.60
N ARG A 36 -8.51 5.98 1.11
CA ARG A 36 -8.62 5.70 2.55
C ARG A 36 -7.60 6.50 3.37
N LEU A 37 -6.36 6.61 2.91
CA LEU A 37 -5.34 7.41 3.60
C LEU A 37 -5.65 8.90 3.55
N ASN A 38 -6.15 9.41 2.42
CA ASN A 38 -6.61 10.78 2.30
C ASN A 38 -7.73 11.08 3.31
N ASP A 39 -8.75 10.22 3.37
CA ASP A 39 -9.88 10.40 4.29
C ASP A 39 -9.47 10.21 5.76
N ALA A 40 -8.51 9.33 6.04
CA ALA A 40 -8.07 9.05 7.41
C ALA A 40 -7.16 10.16 7.99
N PHE A 41 -6.37 10.81 7.14
CA PHE A 41 -5.38 11.81 7.55
C PHE A 41 -5.70 13.22 7.07
N ASP A 42 -6.88 13.46 6.48
CA ASP A 42 -7.23 14.73 5.82
C ASP A 42 -6.16 15.17 4.79
N GLY A 43 -5.59 14.18 4.08
CA GLY A 43 -4.48 14.37 3.14
C GLY A 43 -3.10 14.60 3.78
N ASN A 44 -2.99 14.63 5.11
CA ASN A 44 -1.74 14.83 5.83
C ASN A 44 -0.91 13.54 5.97
N TRP A 45 -0.55 12.96 4.83
CA TRP A 45 0.35 11.80 4.74
C TRP A 45 1.22 11.90 3.49
N SER A 46 2.36 11.23 3.51
CA SER A 46 3.26 11.12 2.36
C SER A 46 3.92 9.77 2.31
N PHE A 47 4.24 9.30 1.11
CA PHE A 47 5.04 8.11 0.91
C PHE A 47 6.19 8.42 -0.05
N GLU A 48 7.40 8.03 0.33
CA GLU A 48 8.61 8.21 -0.48
C GLU A 48 9.40 6.90 -0.58
N ILE A 49 10.00 6.66 -1.75
CA ILE A 49 11.00 5.61 -1.92
C ILE A 49 12.34 6.21 -1.51
N VAL A 50 12.85 5.80 -0.36
CA VAL A 50 14.11 6.27 0.21
C VAL A 50 15.30 5.65 -0.52
N ARG A 51 15.18 4.36 -0.87
CA ARG A 51 16.24 3.61 -1.56
C ARG A 51 15.62 2.48 -2.38
N HIS A 52 16.22 2.18 -3.53
CA HIS A 52 15.96 0.94 -4.26
C HIS A 52 17.31 0.34 -4.69
N ASP A 53 17.45 -0.97 -4.55
CA ASP A 53 18.62 -1.73 -4.98
C ASP A 53 18.16 -2.91 -5.84
N ILE A 54 18.85 -3.15 -6.96
CA ILE A 54 18.60 -4.29 -7.85
C ILE A 54 19.75 -5.27 -7.65
N PHE A 55 19.45 -6.48 -7.20
CA PHE A 55 20.39 -7.56 -6.99
C PHE A 55 20.22 -8.60 -8.12
N GLU A 56 20.82 -8.33 -9.29
CA GLU A 56 20.67 -9.19 -10.47
C GLU A 56 21.11 -10.64 -10.23
N GLU A 57 22.20 -10.85 -9.48
CA GLU A 57 22.72 -12.19 -9.13
C GLU A 57 21.70 -13.05 -8.36
N ARG A 58 20.75 -12.40 -7.68
CA ARG A 58 19.71 -13.03 -6.85
C ARG A 58 18.32 -12.92 -7.46
N ASP A 59 18.16 -12.25 -8.60
CA ASP A 59 16.86 -11.91 -9.20
C ASP A 59 15.91 -11.21 -8.20
N GLU A 60 16.45 -10.26 -7.43
CA GLU A 60 15.72 -9.55 -6.37
C GLU A 60 15.79 -8.03 -6.52
N ILE A 61 14.69 -7.35 -6.19
CA ILE A 61 14.64 -5.89 -6.05
C ILE A 61 14.27 -5.58 -4.61
N LEU A 62 15.11 -4.82 -3.91
CA LEU A 62 14.87 -4.36 -2.56
C LEU A 62 14.49 -2.88 -2.59
N VAL A 63 13.37 -2.53 -1.96
CA VAL A 63 12.87 -1.15 -1.89
C VAL A 63 12.67 -0.77 -0.44
N LEU A 64 13.30 0.33 -0.01
CA LEU A 64 13.04 0.97 1.27
C LEU A 64 12.05 2.12 1.05
N GLY A 65 10.81 1.91 1.48
CA GLY A 65 9.78 2.95 1.51
C GLY A 65 9.68 3.60 2.89
N LYS A 66 9.35 4.89 2.92
CA LYS A 66 9.00 5.63 4.13
C LYS A 66 7.59 6.21 3.97
N LEU A 67 6.71 5.83 4.88
CA LEU A 67 5.38 6.41 5.05
C LEU A 67 5.46 7.38 6.22
N SER A 68 5.09 8.64 5.99
CA SER A 68 4.92 9.62 7.07
C SER A 68 3.45 10.02 7.16
N ALA A 69 2.89 10.12 8.36
CA ALA A 69 1.49 10.50 8.55
C ALA A 69 1.28 11.14 9.93
N ASP A 70 0.52 12.24 9.98
CA ASP A 70 0.18 12.95 11.23
C ASP A 70 1.40 13.29 12.12
N GLY A 71 2.54 13.60 11.49
CA GLY A 71 3.78 13.98 12.18
C GLY A 71 4.69 12.82 12.64
N VAL A 72 4.39 11.59 12.23
CA VAL A 72 5.20 10.38 12.47
C VAL A 72 5.86 9.92 11.17
#